data_AF-A0A2S4Z802-F1
#
_entry.id   AF-A0A2S4Z802-F1
#
_cell.length_a   1.000
_cell.length_b   1.000
_cell.length_c   1.000
_cell.angle_alpha   90.00
_cell.angle_beta   90.00
_cell.angle_gamma   90.00
#
_symmetry.space_group_name_H-M   'P 1'
#
loop_
_entity.id
_entity.type
_entity.pdbx_description
1 polymer ?
#
loop_
_entity_poly.entity_id
_entity_poly.type
_entity_poly.pdbx_seq_one_letter_code
_entity_poly.pdbx_strand_id
1 'polypeptide(L)'
;MAKPYFQVDVPITHQAQPDRRGSYVFTGQADSGREAVRIAREVCDAALAAHAAGLAVPRRRPDGWGARGVRPGWEPDWAAARAHLWDTAHGWFVRSARSGAPVPGLPGA
;
A
#
# COMPACT_ATOMS: atom_id res chain seq x y z
N MET A 1 11.42 -22.45 5.24
CA MET A 1 11.62 -21.15 5.91
C MET A 1 10.38 -20.30 5.67
N ALA A 2 9.79 -19.73 6.73
CA ALA A 2 8.67 -18.80 6.58
C ALA A 2 9.19 -17.49 5.97
N LYS A 3 8.61 -17.03 4.87
CA LYS A 3 8.98 -15.76 4.26
C LYS A 3 8.52 -14.60 5.14
N PRO A 4 9.35 -13.57 5.35
CA PRO A 4 8.95 -12.39 6.10
C PRO A 4 7.73 -11.72 5.45
N TYR A 5 6.86 -11.16 6.28
CA TYR A 5 5.67 -10.46 5.82
C TYR A 5 6.01 -8.97 5.68
N PHE A 6 5.65 -8.36 4.56
CA PHE A 6 5.92 -6.97 4.26
C PHE A 6 4.62 -6.22 4.00
N GLN A 7 4.60 -4.95 4.39
CA GLN A 7 3.61 -3.96 4.01
C GLN A 7 4.26 -2.91 3.12
N VAL A 8 3.76 -2.72 1.92
CA VAL A 8 4.18 -1.67 1.00
C VAL A 8 3.11 -0.60 0.97
N ASP A 9 3.45 0.60 1.40
CA ASP A 9 2.63 1.81 1.27
C ASP A 9 3.10 2.59 0.03
N VAL A 10 2.19 2.83 -0.89
CA VAL A 10 2.45 3.54 -2.15
C VAL A 10 1.57 4.78 -2.17
N PRO A 11 2.14 5.98 -2.12
CA PRO A 11 1.36 7.20 -2.27
C PRO A 11 0.64 7.21 -3.61
N ILE A 12 -0.61 7.67 -3.62
CA ILE A 12 -1.42 7.79 -4.84
C ILE A 12 -1.97 9.19 -4.96
N THR A 13 -2.08 9.67 -6.19
CA THR A 13 -2.69 10.96 -6.50
C THR A 13 -3.80 10.76 -7.53
N HIS A 14 -4.96 11.40 -7.34
CA HIS A 14 -6.06 11.28 -8.29
C HIS A 14 -5.76 12.09 -9.56
N GLN A 15 -5.83 11.46 -10.72
CA GLN A 15 -5.43 12.06 -12.00
C GLN A 15 -6.27 13.31 -12.34
N ALA A 16 -7.58 13.26 -12.12
CA ALA A 16 -8.46 14.41 -12.39
C ALA A 16 -8.54 15.43 -11.24
N GLN A 17 -7.99 15.12 -10.06
CA GLN A 17 -8.08 15.97 -8.86
C GLN A 17 -6.79 15.85 -8.06
N PRO A 18 -5.71 16.54 -8.46
CA PRO A 18 -4.38 16.39 -7.85
C PRO A 18 -4.31 16.77 -6.36
N ASP A 19 -5.30 17.52 -5.84
CA ASP A 19 -5.45 17.78 -4.40
C ASP A 19 -5.90 16.55 -3.61
N ARG A 20 -6.47 15.53 -4.28
CA ARG A 20 -6.82 14.26 -3.65
C ARG A 20 -5.61 13.33 -3.65
N ARG A 21 -5.04 13.14 -2.46
CA ARG A 21 -3.96 12.20 -2.19
C ARG A 21 -4.46 11.07 -1.30
N GLY A 22 -3.94 9.88 -1.53
CA GLY A 22 -4.18 8.68 -0.73
C GLY A 22 -2.92 7.82 -0.64
N SER A 23 -3.05 6.61 -0.08
CA SER A 23 -2.03 5.59 -0.24
C SER A 23 -2.65 4.22 -0.52
N TYR A 24 -2.01 3.46 -1.40
CA TYR A 24 -2.28 2.04 -1.57
C TYR A 24 -1.39 1.23 -0.65
N VAL A 25 -2.04 0.46 0.20
CA VAL A 25 -1.38 -0.46 1.12
C VAL A 25 -1.49 -1.86 0.54
N PHE A 26 -0.35 -2.41 0.14
CA PHE A 26 -0.20 -3.80 -0.28
C PHE A 26 0.48 -4.58 0.84
N THR A 27 0.02 -5.78 1.11
CA THR A 27 0.64 -6.62 2.15
C THR A 27 0.80 -8.04 1.64
N GLY A 28 1.92 -8.69 1.95
CA GLY A 28 2.17 -10.06 1.53
C GLY A 28 3.57 -10.54 1.93
N GLN A 29 3.84 -11.81 1.63
CA GLN A 29 5.15 -12.40 1.93
C GLN A 29 6.15 -12.03 0.83
N ALA A 30 7.37 -11.67 1.23
CA ALA A 30 8.48 -11.40 0.32
C ALA A 30 9.82 -11.72 0.98
N ASP A 31 10.86 -11.90 0.17
CA ASP A 31 12.20 -12.19 0.68
C ASP A 31 12.95 -10.89 1.08
N SER A 32 12.53 -9.74 0.55
CA SER A 32 13.09 -8.43 0.89
C SER A 32 12.11 -7.29 0.60
N GLY A 33 12.39 -6.08 1.12
CA GLY A 33 11.58 -4.90 0.84
C GLY A 33 11.57 -4.49 -0.64
N ARG A 34 12.67 -4.69 -1.38
CA ARG A 34 12.70 -4.44 -2.84
C ARG A 34 11.83 -5.43 -3.60
N GLU A 35 11.91 -6.71 -3.22
CA GLU A 35 11.06 -7.77 -3.77
C GLU A 35 9.58 -7.49 -3.48
N ALA A 36 9.27 -7.01 -2.27
CA ALA A 36 7.93 -6.61 -1.87
C ALA A 36 7.36 -5.49 -2.76
N VAL A 37 8.14 -4.43 -3.05
CA VAL A 37 7.71 -3.34 -3.95
C VAL A 37 7.48 -3.85 -5.36
N ARG A 38 8.36 -4.73 -5.86
CA ARG A 38 8.22 -5.36 -7.18
C ARG A 38 6.92 -6.15 -7.31
N ILE A 39 6.63 -7.03 -6.34
CA ILE A 39 5.39 -7.81 -6.30
C ILE A 39 4.16 -6.90 -6.16
N ALA A 40 4.24 -5.86 -5.32
CA ALA A 40 3.17 -4.88 -5.16
C ALA A 40 2.83 -4.19 -6.49
N ARG A 41 3.85 -3.82 -7.28
CA ARG A 41 3.67 -3.21 -8.60
C ARG A 41 3.00 -4.17 -9.58
N GLU A 42 3.50 -5.41 -9.67
CA GLU A 42 2.90 -6.44 -10.53
C GLU A 42 1.42 -6.69 -10.17
N VAL A 43 1.10 -6.72 -8.88
CA VAL A 43 -0.26 -6.92 -8.38
C VAL A 43 -1.15 -5.70 -8.66
N CYS A 44 -0.60 -4.49 -8.59
CA CYS A 44 -1.30 -3.27 -8.96
C CYS A 44 -1.61 -3.25 -10.46
N ASP A 45 -0.64 -3.56 -11.31
CA ASP A 45 -0.81 -3.59 -12.77
C ASP A 45 -1.82 -4.67 -13.19
N ALA A 46 -1.76 -5.86 -12.59
CA ALA A 46 -2.75 -6.92 -12.82
C ALA A 46 -4.16 -6.52 -12.36
N ALA A 47 -4.28 -5.79 -11.25
CA ALA A 47 -5.57 -5.28 -10.78
C ALA A 47 -6.14 -4.20 -11.70
N LEU A 48 -5.30 -3.30 -12.21
CA LEU A 48 -5.69 -2.28 -13.20
C LEU A 48 -6.12 -2.94 -14.52
N ALA A 49 -5.38 -3.95 -14.99
CA ALA A 49 -5.75 -4.72 -16.19
C ALA A 49 -7.07 -5.48 -16.00
N ALA A 50 -7.26 -6.14 -14.85
CA ALA A 50 -8.52 -6.79 -14.51
C ALA A 50 -9.67 -5.79 -14.47
N HIS A 51 -9.45 -4.60 -13.92
CA HIS A 51 -10.46 -3.56 -13.87
C HIS A 51 -10.80 -3.00 -15.26
N ALA A 52 -9.80 -2.79 -16.12
CA ALA A 52 -10.00 -2.42 -17.52
C ALA A 52 -10.77 -3.49 -18.30
N ALA A 53 -10.58 -4.77 -17.95
CA ALA A 53 -11.33 -5.89 -18.50
C ALA A 53 -12.72 -6.09 -17.86
N GLY A 54 -13.13 -5.26 -16.89
CA GLY A 54 -14.40 -5.41 -16.17
C GLY A 54 -14.46 -6.61 -15.23
N LEU A 55 -13.32 -7.22 -14.90
CA LEU A 55 -13.20 -8.39 -14.04
C LEU A 55 -13.07 -8.00 -12.57
N ALA A 56 -13.60 -8.85 -11.68
CA ALA A 56 -13.44 -8.67 -10.25
C ALA A 56 -11.96 -8.87 -9.86
N VAL A 57 -11.36 -7.87 -9.20
CA VAL A 57 -9.99 -7.97 -8.69
C VAL A 57 -9.96 -9.06 -7.60
N PRO A 58 -9.12 -10.10 -7.74
CA PRO A 58 -9.06 -11.17 -6.76
C PRO A 58 -8.72 -10.61 -5.38
N ARG A 59 -9.52 -11.00 -4.37
CA ARG A 59 -9.44 -10.46 -2.99
C ARG A 59 -8.07 -10.62 -2.33
N ARG A 60 -7.33 -11.67 -2.72
CA ARG A 60 -6.00 -12.01 -2.25
C ARG A 60 -5.43 -13.06 -3.21
N ARG A 61 -4.21 -12.87 -3.72
CA ARG A 61 -3.48 -13.97 -4.36
C ARG A 61 -3.09 -15.02 -3.30
N PRO A 62 -2.79 -16.27 -3.67
CA PRO A 62 -2.34 -17.31 -2.74
C PRO A 62 -1.09 -16.91 -1.92
N ASP A 63 -0.26 -16.04 -2.50
CA ASP A 63 0.93 -15.39 -1.94
C ASP A 63 0.63 -14.26 -0.93
N GLY A 64 -0.64 -14.03 -0.61
CA GLY A 64 -1.08 -13.08 0.42
C GLY A 64 -1.26 -11.65 -0.06
N TRP A 65 -0.69 -11.30 -1.22
CA TRP A 65 -0.77 -10.00 -1.86
C TRP A 65 -2.18 -9.70 -2.39
N GLY A 66 -2.73 -8.54 -2.02
CA GLY A 66 -4.08 -8.12 -2.42
C GLY A 66 -4.13 -6.64 -2.77
N ALA A 67 -4.83 -6.32 -3.86
CA ALA A 67 -5.02 -4.98 -4.42
C ALA A 67 -6.41 -4.41 -4.13
N ARG A 68 -7.02 -4.75 -2.99
CA ARG A 68 -8.45 -4.48 -2.72
C ARG A 68 -8.81 -2.98 -2.74
N GLY A 69 -7.81 -2.10 -2.64
CA GLY A 69 -7.95 -0.64 -2.71
C GLY A 69 -7.63 -0.02 -4.07
N VAL A 70 -7.10 -0.78 -5.04
CA VAL A 70 -6.73 -0.26 -6.35
C VAL A 70 -7.98 0.16 -7.10
N ARG A 71 -8.01 1.42 -7.52
CA ARG A 71 -9.12 2.06 -8.23
C ARG A 71 -8.57 2.75 -9.46
N PRO A 72 -9.29 2.71 -10.60
CA PRO A 72 -8.89 3.46 -11.77
C PRO A 72 -8.92 4.97 -11.47
N GLY A 73 -8.09 5.73 -12.18
CA GLY A 73 -7.98 7.19 -12.03
C GLY A 73 -7.09 7.65 -10.88
N TRP A 74 -6.40 6.73 -10.20
CA TRP A 74 -5.37 7.04 -9.22
C TRP A 74 -4.01 6.61 -9.75
N GLU A 75 -3.05 7.51 -9.69
CA GLU A 75 -1.69 7.28 -10.16
C GLU A 75 -0.77 6.96 -8.96
N PRO A 76 -0.19 5.75 -8.91
CA PRO A 76 0.74 5.37 -7.86
C PRO A 76 2.13 5.96 -8.06
N ASP A 77 2.63 6.67 -7.05
CA ASP A 77 4.00 7.14 -6.97
C ASP A 77 4.89 6.05 -6.38
N TRP A 78 5.41 5.20 -7.26
CA TRP A 78 6.35 4.15 -6.88
C TRP A 78 7.72 4.66 -6.44
N ALA A 79 8.09 5.90 -6.80
CA ALA A 79 9.36 6.49 -6.34
C ALA A 79 9.29 6.85 -4.85
N ALA A 80 8.10 7.21 -4.37
CA ALA A 80 7.82 7.45 -2.95
C ALA A 80 7.33 6.19 -2.19
N ALA A 81 7.31 5.01 -2.83
CA ALA A 81 6.83 3.78 -2.20
C ALA A 81 7.73 3.35 -1.03
N ARG A 82 7.10 2.94 0.06
CA ARG A 82 7.79 2.49 1.28
C ARG A 82 7.41 1.06 1.62
N ALA A 83 8.42 0.19 1.69
CA ALA A 83 8.27 -1.16 2.21
C ALA A 83 8.65 -1.23 3.69
N HIS A 84 7.75 -1.76 4.48
CA HIS A 84 7.89 -1.99 5.91
C HIS A 84 7.86 -3.49 6.16
N LEU A 85 8.84 -4.00 6.89
CA LEU A 85 8.77 -5.36 7.41
C LEU A 85 7.72 -5.38 8.53
N TRP A 86 6.80 -6.33 8.47
CA TRP A 86 5.83 -6.57 9.52
C TRP A 86 6.52 -7.31 10.66
N ASP A 87 7.21 -6.56 11.52
CA ASP A 87 7.81 -7.11 12.72
C ASP A 87 6.75 -7.21 13.83
N THR A 88 6.25 -8.42 14.06
CA THR A 88 5.30 -8.71 15.15
C THR A 88 5.91 -8.58 16.55
N ALA A 89 7.21 -8.31 16.72
CA ALA A 89 7.84 -8.19 18.03
C ALA A 89 7.45 -6.92 18.78
N HIS A 90 6.90 -5.89 18.11
CA HIS A 90 6.43 -4.68 18.77
C HIS A 90 5.12 -4.22 18.12
N GLY A 91 3.99 -4.53 18.79
CA GLY A 91 2.63 -4.24 18.34
C GLY A 91 2.27 -2.75 18.31
N TRP A 92 2.98 -1.95 17.55
CA TRP A 92 2.64 -0.55 17.27
C TRP A 92 2.51 -0.32 15.77
N PHE A 93 1.37 0.23 15.37
CA PHE A 93 1.11 0.65 14.01
C PHE A 93 2.05 1.82 13.67
N VAL A 94 3.06 1.60 12.82
CA VAL A 94 3.74 2.72 12.16
C VAL A 94 2.80 3.25 11.09
N ARG A 95 1.85 4.08 11.51
CA ARG A 95 1.02 4.89 10.63
C ARG A 95 1.96 5.86 9.92
N SER A 96 2.26 5.63 8.65
CA SER A 96 3.09 6.55 7.86
C SER A 96 2.47 7.94 7.95
N ALA A 97 3.26 8.90 8.43
CA ALA A 97 2.84 10.26 8.64
C ALA A 97 2.39 10.86 7.30
N ARG A 98 1.09 11.10 7.18
CA ARG A 98 0.56 12.06 6.22
C ARG A 98 1.22 13.40 6.58
N SER A 99 2.04 13.94 5.70
CA SER A 99 2.48 15.34 5.79
C SER A 99 1.23 16.21 5.91
N GLY A 100 0.98 16.71 7.11
CA GLY A 100 -0.26 17.40 7.47
C GLY A 100 -0.27 17.73 8.95
N ALA A 101 0.53 18.73 9.31
CA ALA A 101 0.53 19.59 10.51
C ALA A 101 0.34 18.96 11.92
N PRO A 102 1.11 19.41 12.93
CA PRO A 102 0.85 19.05 14.32
C PRO A 102 -0.46 19.68 14.79
N VAL A 103 -1.40 18.87 15.28
CA VAL A 103 -2.52 19.35 16.10
C VAL A 103 -2.03 19.51 17.55
N PRO A 104 -2.08 20.71 18.16
CA PRO A 104 -1.73 20.87 19.56
C PRO A 104 -2.97 20.63 20.43
N GLY A 105 -2.78 19.98 21.59
CA GLY A 105 -3.68 20.08 22.73
C GLY A 105 -4.39 18.79 23.13
N LEU A 106 -3.86 18.14 24.18
CA LEU A 106 -4.69 17.40 25.15
C LEU A 106 -4.69 18.23 26.45
N PRO A 107 -5.86 18.57 27.03
CA PRO A 107 -5.90 19.09 28.39
C PRO A 107 -5.79 17.94 29.39
N GLY A 108 -5.15 18.24 30.51
CA GLY A 108 -4.78 17.29 31.56
C GLY A 108 -5.94 16.73 32.37
N ALA A 109 -5.57 15.74 33.18
CA ALA A 109 -6.25 15.34 34.40
C ALA A 109 -5.26 15.47 35.55
#